data_AF-A0A6P2ATM8-F1
#
_entry.id   AF-A0A6P2ATM8-F1
#
_cell.length_a   1.000
_cell.length_b   1.000
_cell.length_c   1.000
_cell.angle_alpha   90.00
_cell.angle_beta   90.00
_cell.angle_gamma   90.00
#
_symmetry.space_group_name_H-M   'P 1'
#
loop_
_entity.id
_entity.type
_entity.pdbx_description
1 polymer ?
#
loop_
_entity_poly.entity_id
_entity_poly.type
_entity_poly.pdbx_seq_one_letter_code
_entity_poly.pdbx_strand_id
1 'polypeptide(L)'
;MPTDAIILFAICGAVLLGLALLPALPSWWHARTSGHPVPVKNLLMMRLRKIKPSVVIRSYIKAQEAALPIQLGELEDHVLAGGCVTRCVDAMIEARSRGLEVDWYTITCFDLAGRDPLDALSRAAATAHAGD
;
A
#
# COMPACT_ATOMS: atom_id res chain seq x y z
N MET A 1 22.67 4.26 -37.79
CA MET A 1 23.05 4.80 -36.46
C MET A 1 24.27 4.01 -36.00
N PRO A 2 25.33 4.65 -35.49
CA PRO A 2 26.50 3.91 -35.01
C PRO A 2 26.05 2.94 -33.91
N THR A 3 26.45 1.67 -34.01
CA THR A 3 26.15 0.61 -33.03
C THR A 3 26.48 1.04 -31.62
N ASP A 4 27.52 1.87 -31.48
CA ASP A 4 28.00 2.44 -30.21
C ASP A 4 26.94 3.33 -29.55
N ALA A 5 26.16 4.08 -30.33
CA ALA A 5 25.05 4.90 -29.79
C ALA A 5 23.89 4.03 -29.29
N ILE A 6 23.62 2.90 -29.94
CA ILE A 6 22.58 1.95 -29.50
C ILE A 6 22.99 1.29 -28.17
N ILE A 7 24.25 0.86 -28.08
CA ILE A 7 24.81 0.26 -26.86
C ILE A 7 24.79 1.28 -25.72
N LEU A 8 25.22 2.52 -25.97
CA LEU A 8 25.22 3.57 -24.96
C LEU A 8 23.80 3.87 -24.45
N PHE A 9 22.82 3.94 -25.35
CA PHE A 9 21.41 4.15 -25.01
C PHE A 9 20.84 2.99 -24.19
N ALA A 10 21.15 1.74 -24.56
CA ALA A 10 20.72 0.55 -23.82
C ALA A 10 21.31 0.52 -22.40
N ILE A 11 22.60 0.83 -22.24
CA ILE A 11 23.27 0.92 -20.94
C ILE A 11 22.66 2.05 -20.10
N CYS A 12 22.44 3.23 -20.69
CA CYS A 12 21.79 4.36 -19.99
C CYS A 12 20.38 3.98 -19.51
N GLY A 13 19.59 3.31 -20.36
CA GLY A 13 18.26 2.83 -19.99
C GLY A 13 18.29 1.81 -18.85
N ALA A 14 19.24 0.86 -18.87
CA ALA A 14 19.41 -0.13 -17.82
C ALA A 14 19.85 0.51 -16.49
N VAL A 15 20.76 1.49 -16.53
CA VAL A 15 21.20 2.24 -15.34
C VAL A 15 20.06 3.05 -14.76
N LEU A 16 19.28 3.76 -15.58
CA LEU A 16 18.10 4.50 -15.14
C LEU A 16 17.05 3.58 -14.50
N LEU A 17 16.79 2.42 -15.09
CA LEU A 17 15.88 1.43 -14.54
C LEU A 17 16.38 0.86 -13.21
N GLY A 18 17.68 0.54 -13.13
CA GLY A 18 18.32 0.09 -11.90
C GLY A 18 18.23 1.12 -10.79
N LEU A 19 18.57 2.38 -11.09
CA LEU A 19 18.49 3.49 -10.15
C LEU A 19 17.05 3.73 -9.67
N ALA A 20 16.08 3.57 -10.58
CA ALA A 20 14.67 3.65 -10.23
C ALA A 20 14.27 2.53 -9.26
N LEU A 21 14.78 1.30 -9.37
CA LEU A 21 14.37 0.18 -8.51
C LEU A 21 15.08 0.14 -7.15
N LEU A 22 16.27 0.73 -7.01
CA LEU A 22 17.05 0.76 -5.76
C LEU A 22 16.24 1.11 -4.48
N PRO A 23 15.35 2.12 -4.45
CA PRO A 23 14.62 2.50 -3.23
C PRO A 23 13.59 1.47 -2.78
N ALA A 24 13.19 0.54 -3.66
CA ALA A 24 12.21 -0.50 -3.34
C ALA A 24 12.85 -1.77 -2.75
N LEU A 25 14.17 -1.93 -2.89
CA LEU A 25 14.90 -3.12 -2.43
C LEU A 25 14.81 -3.34 -0.91
N PRO A 26 14.97 -2.32 -0.04
CA PRO A 26 14.89 -2.53 1.41
C PRO A 26 13.51 -3.00 1.85
N SER A 27 12.44 -2.40 1.31
CA SER A 27 11.06 -2.81 1.60
C SER A 27 10.75 -4.22 1.08
N TRP A 28 11.29 -4.59 -0.08
CA TRP A 28 11.10 -5.93 -0.63
C TRP A 28 11.81 -7.01 0.19
N TRP A 29 13.04 -6.72 0.64
CA TRP A 29 13.77 -7.60 1.54
C TRP A 29 12.99 -7.81 2.84
N HIS A 30 12.46 -6.72 3.42
CA HIS A 30 11.65 -6.79 4.63
C HIS A 30 10.40 -7.66 4.43
N ALA A 31 9.66 -7.47 3.32
CA ALA A 31 8.49 -8.29 3.00
C ALA A 31 8.82 -9.80 2.93
N ARG A 32 9.99 -10.15 2.38
CA ARG A 32 10.44 -11.53 2.29
C ARG A 32 10.79 -12.10 3.66
N THR A 33 11.41 -11.33 4.54
CA THR A 33 11.73 -11.77 5.91
C THR A 33 10.51 -11.86 6.82
N SER A 34 9.48 -11.04 6.59
CA SER A 34 8.21 -11.07 7.35
C SER A 34 7.29 -12.23 6.98
N GLY A 35 7.69 -13.12 6.05
CA GLY A 35 6.86 -14.25 5.62
C GLY A 35 5.75 -13.89 4.61
N HIS A 36 5.69 -12.63 4.16
CA HIS A 36 4.71 -12.14 3.19
C HIS A 36 5.41 -11.64 1.90
N PRO A 37 6.02 -12.55 1.12
CA PRO A 37 6.84 -12.16 -0.03
C PRO A 37 6.00 -11.46 -1.11
N VAL A 38 6.45 -10.27 -1.50
CA VAL A 38 5.89 -9.53 -2.64
C VAL A 38 6.68 -9.91 -3.90
N PRO A 39 6.02 -10.33 -5.00
CA PRO A 39 6.73 -10.70 -6.21
C PRO A 39 7.35 -9.46 -6.88
N VAL A 40 8.56 -9.61 -7.45
CA VAL A 40 9.29 -8.51 -8.08
C VAL A 40 8.49 -7.86 -9.23
N LYS A 41 7.65 -8.64 -9.92
CA LYS A 41 6.74 -8.12 -10.97
C LYS A 41 5.82 -7.02 -10.44
N ASN A 42 5.37 -7.10 -9.19
CA ASN A 42 4.51 -6.08 -8.59
C ASN A 42 5.31 -4.80 -8.30
N LEU A 43 6.57 -4.90 -7.87
CA LEU A 43 7.43 -3.72 -7.72
C LEU A 43 7.58 -2.95 -9.04
N LEU A 44 7.79 -3.68 -10.13
CA LEU A 44 7.88 -3.10 -11.46
C LEU A 44 6.54 -2.46 -11.86
N MET A 45 5.42 -3.16 -11.64
CA MET A 45 4.08 -2.66 -11.97
C MET A 45 3.72 -1.40 -11.17
N MET A 46 4.06 -1.35 -9.88
CA MET A 46 3.89 -0.16 -9.04
C MET A 46 4.66 1.03 -9.61
N ARG A 47 5.89 0.82 -10.08
CA ARG A 47 6.68 1.90 -10.71
C ARG A 47 6.10 2.37 -12.03
N LEU A 48 5.62 1.45 -12.88
CA LEU A 48 4.93 1.81 -14.13
C LEU A 48 3.66 2.63 -13.85
N ARG A 49 2.95 2.29 -12.77
CA ARG A 49 1.75 2.99 -12.28
C ARG A 49 2.07 4.25 -11.45
N LYS A 50 3.34 4.67 -11.34
CA LYS A 50 3.82 5.81 -10.53
C LYS A 50 3.48 5.73 -9.03
N ILE A 51 3.29 4.52 -8.52
CA ILE A 51 3.06 4.22 -7.10
C ILE A 51 4.41 4.09 -6.39
N LYS A 52 4.53 4.62 -5.16
CA LYS A 52 5.70 4.44 -4.30
C LYS A 52 5.66 3.04 -3.65
N PRO A 53 6.51 2.07 -4.06
CA PRO A 53 6.38 0.68 -3.59
C PRO A 53 6.59 0.54 -2.08
N SER A 54 7.49 1.36 -1.51
CA SER A 54 7.84 1.29 -0.10
C SER A 54 6.67 1.57 0.84
N VAL A 55 5.72 2.42 0.45
CA VAL A 55 4.53 2.73 1.24
C VAL A 55 3.56 1.56 1.18
N VAL A 56 3.26 1.07 -0.02
CA VAL A 56 2.31 -0.04 -0.23
C VAL A 56 2.79 -1.32 0.43
N ILE A 57 4.07 -1.67 0.28
CA ILE A 57 4.63 -2.90 0.86
C ILE A 57 4.61 -2.86 2.39
N ARG A 58 4.95 -1.72 3.01
CA ARG A 58 4.89 -1.60 4.48
C ARG A 58 3.46 -1.70 5.00
N SER A 59 2.52 -1.03 4.35
CA SER A 59 1.09 -1.15 4.71
C SER A 59 0.56 -2.57 4.49
N TYR A 60 1.00 -3.26 3.44
CA TYR A 60 0.65 -4.65 3.18
C TYR A 60 1.18 -5.59 4.26
N ILE A 61 2.46 -5.50 4.62
CA ILE A 61 3.05 -6.30 5.69
C ILE A 61 2.27 -6.09 6.99
N LYS A 62 2.00 -4.84 7.36
CA LYS A 62 1.24 -4.49 8.57
C LYS A 62 -0.19 -5.08 8.55
N ALA A 63 -0.86 -5.04 7.40
CA ALA A 63 -2.18 -5.64 7.24
C ALA A 63 -2.16 -7.16 7.40
N GLN A 64 -1.16 -7.84 6.82
CA GLN A 64 -1.00 -9.28 6.92
C GLN A 64 -0.62 -9.73 8.34
N GLU A 65 0.25 -9.00 9.03
CA GLU A 65 0.59 -9.21 10.44
C GLU A 65 -0.64 -9.07 11.35
N ALA A 66 -1.55 -8.15 11.03
CA ALA A 66 -2.84 -7.98 11.70
C ALA A 66 -3.94 -8.95 11.19
N ALA A 67 -3.58 -9.92 10.35
CA ALA A 67 -4.45 -10.90 9.72
C ALA A 67 -5.66 -10.29 8.99
N LEU A 68 -5.52 -9.08 8.45
CA LEU A 68 -6.58 -8.40 7.70
C LEU A 68 -6.70 -9.03 6.30
N PRO A 69 -7.91 -9.28 5.80
CA PRO A 69 -8.15 -9.92 4.50
C PRO A 69 -7.96 -8.93 3.32
N ILE A 70 -6.83 -8.21 3.29
CA ILE A 70 -6.53 -7.17 2.30
C ILE A 70 -5.50 -7.68 1.31
N GLN A 71 -5.80 -7.54 0.02
CA GLN A 71 -4.88 -7.89 -1.06
C GLN A 71 -3.97 -6.72 -1.42
N LEU A 72 -2.78 -7.04 -1.93
CA LEU A 72 -1.83 -6.03 -2.40
C LEU A 72 -2.42 -5.14 -3.50
N GLY A 73 -3.24 -5.71 -4.39
CA GLY A 73 -3.91 -4.96 -5.46
C GLY A 73 -4.88 -3.90 -4.95
N GLU A 74 -5.63 -4.18 -3.88
CA GLU A 74 -6.57 -3.22 -3.29
C GLU A 74 -5.85 -2.01 -2.68
N LEU A 75 -4.67 -2.24 -2.11
CA LEU A 75 -3.80 -1.16 -1.63
C LEU A 75 -3.27 -0.33 -2.80
N GLU A 76 -2.82 -0.96 -3.88
CA GLU A 76 -2.37 -0.26 -5.09
C GLU A 76 -3.49 0.59 -5.69
N ASP A 77 -4.69 0.03 -5.84
CA ASP A 77 -5.85 0.70 -6.42
C ASP A 77 -6.30 1.88 -5.55
N HIS A 78 -6.25 1.76 -4.22
CA HIS A 78 -6.54 2.88 -3.32
C HIS A 78 -5.51 4.01 -3.41
N VAL A 79 -4.21 3.69 -3.55
CA VAL A 79 -3.18 4.73 -3.81
C VAL A 79 -3.42 5.42 -5.14
N LEU A 80 -3.83 4.68 -6.18
CA LEU A 80 -4.17 5.25 -7.48
C LEU A 80 -5.41 6.15 -7.44
N ALA A 81 -6.37 5.83 -6.58
CA ALA A 81 -7.52 6.69 -6.30
C ALA A 81 -7.14 7.98 -5.54
N GLY A 82 -5.88 8.14 -5.14
CA GLY A 82 -5.39 9.28 -4.37
C GLY A 82 -5.52 9.13 -2.86
N GLY A 83 -5.87 7.93 -2.39
CA GLY A 83 -6.04 7.62 -0.97
C GLY A 83 -4.74 7.30 -0.24
N CYS A 84 -4.82 7.30 1.08
CA CYS A 84 -3.74 7.00 2.01
C CYS A 84 -3.89 5.61 2.63
N VAL A 85 -3.26 4.60 2.03
CA VAL A 85 -3.30 3.21 2.52
C VAL A 85 -2.79 3.03 3.95
N THR A 86 -1.86 3.86 4.41
CA THR A 86 -1.36 3.77 5.79
C THR A 86 -2.45 4.09 6.80
N ARG A 87 -3.22 5.17 6.57
CA ARG A 87 -4.34 5.55 7.45
C ARG A 87 -5.45 4.50 7.43
N CYS A 88 -5.77 3.95 6.25
CA CYS A 88 -6.80 2.91 6.13
C CYS A 88 -6.43 1.63 6.89
N VAL A 89 -5.19 1.13 6.72
CA VAL A 89 -4.72 -0.06 7.42
C VAL A 89 -4.70 0.16 8.93
N ASP A 90 -4.22 1.32 9.39
CA ASP A 90 -4.19 1.67 10.81
C ASP A 90 -5.59 1.69 11.43
N ALA A 91 -6.56 2.29 10.72
CA ALA A 91 -7.96 2.31 11.15
C ALA A 91 -8.60 0.92 11.20
N MET A 92 -8.29 0.03 10.26
CA MET A 92 -8.78 -1.36 10.29
C MET A 92 -8.18 -2.17 11.45
N ILE A 93 -6.90 -1.95 11.77
CA ILE A 93 -6.26 -2.59 12.91
C ILE A 93 -6.96 -2.16 14.21
N GLU A 94 -7.25 -0.86 14.35
CA GLU A 94 -7.99 -0.35 15.51
C GLU A 94 -9.45 -0.84 15.55
N ALA A 95 -10.11 -0.93 14.41
CA ALA A 95 -11.45 -1.50 14.36
C ALA A 95 -11.47 -2.93 14.91
N ARG A 96 -10.52 -3.74 14.45
CA ARG A 96 -10.36 -5.12 14.88
C ARG A 96 -10.01 -5.22 16.36
N SER A 97 -9.14 -4.33 16.89
CA SER A 97 -8.79 -4.31 18.32
C SER A 97 -10.01 -4.01 19.21
N ARG A 98 -11.00 -3.28 18.68
CA ARG A 98 -12.27 -2.97 19.34
C ARG A 98 -13.41 -3.96 19.05
N GLY A 99 -13.15 -5.00 18.25
CA GLY A 99 -14.17 -5.97 17.84
C GLY A 99 -15.20 -5.42 16.84
N LEU A 100 -14.88 -4.32 16.15
CA LEU A 100 -15.71 -3.75 15.09
C LEU A 100 -15.38 -4.43 13.76
N GLU A 101 -16.36 -5.11 13.19
CA GLU A 101 -16.24 -5.66 11.84
C GLU A 101 -16.54 -4.56 10.81
N VAL A 102 -15.49 -4.09 10.13
CA VAL A 102 -15.58 -3.11 9.04
C VAL A 102 -14.82 -3.62 7.83
N ASP A 103 -15.47 -3.48 6.68
CA ASP A 103 -14.89 -3.83 5.40
C ASP A 103 -13.88 -2.78 4.92
N TRP A 104 -12.91 -3.23 4.11
CA TRP A 104 -11.88 -2.37 3.50
C TRP A 104 -12.52 -1.23 2.71
N TYR A 105 -13.58 -1.50 1.94
CA TYR A 105 -14.26 -0.50 1.13
C TYR A 105 -14.88 0.63 1.96
N THR A 106 -15.42 0.31 3.14
CA THR A 106 -15.98 1.31 4.04
C THR A 106 -14.91 2.27 4.56
N ILE A 107 -13.74 1.74 4.91
CA ILE A 107 -12.61 2.52 5.43
C ILE A 107 -12.00 3.41 4.33
N THR A 108 -11.85 2.88 3.11
CA THR A 108 -11.36 3.67 1.98
C THR A 108 -12.32 4.77 1.58
N CYS A 109 -13.64 4.54 1.69
CA CYS A 109 -14.65 5.57 1.48
C CYS A 109 -14.49 6.74 2.45
N PHE A 110 -14.20 6.49 3.74
CA PHE A 110 -13.93 7.57 4.70
C PHE A 110 -12.69 8.38 4.36
N ASP A 111 -11.59 7.72 3.96
CA ASP A 111 -10.35 8.39 3.56
C ASP A 111 -10.56 9.25 2.31
N LEU A 112 -11.30 8.77 1.31
CA LEU A 112 -11.65 9.53 0.10
C LEU A 112 -12.64 10.66 0.37
N ALA A 113 -13.50 10.51 1.39
CA ALA A 113 -14.38 11.59 1.86
C ALA A 113 -13.61 12.70 2.62
N GLY A 114 -12.28 12.56 2.76
CA GLY A 114 -11.42 13.53 3.44
C GLY A 114 -11.54 13.51 4.96
N ARG A 115 -12.19 12.48 5.53
CA ARG A 115 -12.25 12.25 6.98
C ARG A 115 -11.13 11.30 7.37
N ASP A 116 -10.58 11.47 8.57
CA ASP A 116 -9.69 10.45 9.12
C ASP A 116 -10.53 9.18 9.39
N PRO A 117 -10.22 8.04 8.75
CA PRO A 117 -11.00 6.82 8.94
C PRO A 117 -11.05 6.38 10.40
N LEU A 118 -10.00 6.66 11.17
CA LEU A 118 -9.94 6.34 12.60
C LEU A 118 -10.95 7.18 13.41
N ASP A 119 -11.02 8.49 13.14
CA ASP A 119 -11.98 9.39 13.81
C ASP A 119 -13.41 9.04 13.42
N ALA A 120 -13.67 8.80 12.13
CA ALA A 120 -14.99 8.40 11.63
C ALA A 120 -15.51 7.13 12.30
N LEU A 121 -14.65 6.11 12.42
CA LEU A 121 -14.97 4.86 13.11
C LEU A 121 -15.26 5.09 14.59
N SER A 122 -14.44 5.90 15.27
CA SER A 122 -14.60 6.18 16.70
C SER A 122 -15.95 6.84 17.01
N ARG A 123 -16.40 7.76 16.15
CA ARG A 123 -17.71 8.43 16.28
C ARG A 123 -18.85 7.47 16.03
N ALA A 124 -18.75 6.63 14.99
CA ALA A 124 -19.77 5.64 14.68
C ALA A 124 -19.99 4.65 15.85
N ALA A 125 -18.90 4.20 16.48
CA ALA A 125 -18.96 3.34 17.66
C ALA A 125 -19.60 4.05 18.87
N ALA A 126 -19.27 5.32 19.11
CA ALA A 126 -19.85 6.09 20.20
C ALA A 126 -21.37 6.29 20.05
N THR A 127 -21.86 6.47 18.83
CA THR A 127 -23.30 6.59 18.56
C THR A 127 -24.07 5.28 18.74
N ALA A 128 -23.42 4.13 18.53
CA ALA A 128 -24.06 2.83 18.74
C ALA A 128 -24.32 2.55 20.23
N HIS A 129 -23.40 2.96 21.11
CA HIS A 129 -23.56 2.77 22.56
C HIS A 129 -24.43 3.82 23.26
N ALA A 130 -24.76 4.94 22.60
CA ALA A 130 -25.58 6.00 23.18
C ALA A 130 -27.09 5.83 22.91
N GLY A 131 -27.47 4.84 22.10
CA GLY A 131 -28.85 4.53 21.74
C GLY A 131 -29.50 3.38 22.54
N ASP A 132 -28.74 2.75 23.43
CA ASP A 132 -29.18 1.66 24.32
C ASP A 132 -29.58 2.16 25.72
#